data_AF-A0A941Y728-F1
#
_entry.id   AF-A0A941Y728-F1
#
_cell.length_a   1.000
_cell.length_b   1.000
_cell.length_c   1.000
_cell.angle_alpha   90.00
_cell.angle_beta   90.00
_cell.angle_gamma   90.00
#
_symmetry.space_group_name_H-M   'P 1'
#
loop_
_entity.id
_entity.type
_entity.pdbx_description
1 polymer ?
#
loop_
_entity_poly.entity_id
_entity_poly.type
_entity_poly.pdbx_seq_one_letter_code
_entity_poly.pdbx_strand_id
1 'polypeptide(L)'
;MRTRSQQATYEQLLSSLESRGFSVTVLTRPAYVADPWEELVRLMNRADGVVVAGFRQMSIRHGVWRDDTAEQATVDTVWTSPWMQIEAGMAIALGKPVLVLPERGVSEGIFARQNWTATVFGSPAGLDESPEADRWAATVRALAKRRPCPSG
;
A
#
# COMPACT_ATOMS: atom_id res chain seq x y z
N MET A 1 -1.54 14.25 7.70
CA MET A 1 -2.14 15.12 6.67
C MET A 1 -1.23 15.11 5.45
N ARG A 2 -1.76 15.03 4.21
CA ARG A 2 -0.95 15.00 2.98
C ARG A 2 -0.53 16.41 2.57
N THR A 3 0.65 16.56 1.96
CA THR A 3 1.05 17.80 1.26
C THR A 3 0.22 17.99 -0.01
N ARG A 4 0.25 19.19 -0.62
CA ARG A 4 -0.44 19.45 -1.89
C ARG A 4 -0.01 18.50 -3.01
N SER A 5 1.29 18.23 -3.13
CA SER A 5 1.81 17.32 -4.15
C SER A 5 1.35 15.88 -3.90
N GLN A 6 1.41 15.40 -2.66
CA GLN A 6 0.89 14.08 -2.30
C GLN A 6 -0.61 13.96 -2.52
N GLN A 7 -1.36 15.04 -2.28
CA GLN A 7 -2.79 15.09 -2.52
C GLN A 7 -3.12 14.99 -4.02
N ALA A 8 -2.39 15.72 -4.87
CA ALA A 8 -2.55 15.61 -6.33
C ALA A 8 -2.20 14.19 -6.84
N THR A 9 -1.11 13.59 -6.35
CA THR A 9 -0.76 12.20 -6.70
C THR A 9 -1.82 11.21 -6.24
N TYR A 10 -2.40 11.42 -5.05
CA TYR A 10 -3.52 10.61 -4.55
C TYR A 10 -4.77 10.72 -5.43
N GLU A 11 -5.14 11.92 -5.87
CA GLU A 11 -6.29 12.14 -6.75
C GLU A 11 -6.09 11.54 -8.14
N GLN A 12 -4.88 11.66 -8.69
CA GLN A 12 -4.51 10.98 -9.94
C GLN A 12 -4.59 9.46 -9.78
N LEU A 13 -4.06 8.92 -8.68
CA LEU A 13 -4.13 7.49 -8.36
C LEU A 13 -5.57 6.97 -8.38
N LEU A 14 -6.49 7.68 -7.72
CA LEU A 14 -7.91 7.30 -7.73
C LEU A 14 -8.51 7.33 -9.13
N SER A 15 -8.30 8.43 -9.86
CA SER A 15 -8.77 8.59 -11.26
C SER A 15 -8.25 7.48 -12.17
N SER A 16 -6.98 7.09 -12.01
CA SER A 16 -6.35 6.01 -12.78
C SER A 16 -6.92 4.63 -12.43
N LEU A 17 -7.26 4.35 -11.17
CA LEU A 17 -7.94 3.10 -10.80
C LEU A 17 -9.37 3.04 -11.36
N GLU A 18 -10.11 4.13 -11.26
CA GLU A 18 -11.49 4.22 -11.75
C GLU A 18 -11.56 4.10 -13.27
N SER A 19 -10.66 4.76 -14.00
CA SER A 19 -10.57 4.63 -15.47
C SER A 19 -10.19 3.21 -15.92
N ARG A 20 -9.53 2.44 -15.06
CA ARG A 20 -9.24 1.00 -15.25
C ARG A 20 -10.41 0.10 -14.85
N GLY A 21 -11.55 0.66 -14.47
CA GLY A 21 -12.79 -0.05 -14.12
C GLY A 21 -12.82 -0.63 -12.71
N PHE A 22 -11.97 -0.15 -11.79
CA PHE A 22 -12.01 -0.57 -10.39
C PHE A 22 -12.95 0.31 -9.57
N SER A 23 -13.70 -0.29 -8.65
CA SER A 23 -14.35 0.43 -7.55
C SER A 23 -13.36 0.55 -6.40
N VAL A 24 -13.08 1.78 -5.96
CA VAL A 24 -12.07 2.04 -4.92
C VAL A 24 -12.76 2.31 -3.59
N THR A 25 -12.42 1.51 -2.57
CA THR A 25 -12.76 1.80 -1.17
C THR A 25 -11.52 2.34 -0.48
N VAL A 26 -11.60 3.58 0.00
CA VAL A 26 -10.50 4.22 0.73
C VAL A 26 -10.64 3.89 2.21
N LEU A 27 -9.58 3.36 2.80
CA LEU A 27 -9.44 3.27 4.25
C LEU A 27 -9.29 4.69 4.81
N THR A 28 -10.42 5.32 5.13
CA THR A 28 -10.42 6.54 5.94
C THR A 28 -10.29 6.12 7.40
N ARG A 29 -9.57 6.91 8.20
CA ARG A 29 -9.62 6.75 9.65
C ARG A 29 -10.83 7.51 10.15
N PRO A 30 -11.99 6.89 10.42
CA PRO A 30 -12.95 7.54 11.26
C PRO A 30 -12.29 7.74 12.62
N ALA A 31 -12.29 8.98 13.10
CA ALA A 31 -12.24 9.20 14.52
C ALA A 31 -13.43 8.41 15.11
N TYR A 32 -13.18 7.49 16.05
CA TYR A 32 -14.20 6.76 16.82
C TYR A 32 -14.85 5.50 16.20
N VAL A 33 -14.08 4.56 15.63
CA VAL A 33 -14.51 3.14 15.66
C VAL A 33 -14.00 2.47 16.95
N ALA A 34 -14.82 1.63 17.58
CA ALA A 34 -14.48 0.96 18.83
C ALA A 34 -13.34 -0.07 18.65
N ASP A 35 -13.31 -0.77 17.51
CA ASP A 35 -12.21 -1.66 17.12
C ASP A 35 -11.76 -1.39 15.66
N PRO A 36 -10.58 -0.76 15.46
CA PRO A 36 -10.05 -0.50 14.12
C PRO A 36 -9.64 -1.79 13.38
N TRP A 37 -9.38 -2.89 14.09
CA TRP A 37 -8.92 -4.14 13.50
C TRP A 37 -10.07 -4.88 12.82
N GLU A 38 -11.24 -4.95 13.48
CA GLU A 38 -12.44 -5.57 12.91
C GLU A 38 -12.87 -4.86 11.62
N GLU A 39 -12.87 -3.53 11.64
CA GLU A 39 -13.17 -2.70 10.47
C GLU A 39 -12.20 -3.01 9.31
N LEU A 40 -10.90 -3.02 9.62
CA LEU A 40 -9.86 -3.26 8.62
C LEU A 40 -9.97 -4.64 7.98
N VAL A 41 -10.18 -5.68 8.80
CA VAL A 41 -10.42 -7.05 8.32
C VAL A 41 -11.69 -7.12 7.47
N ARG A 42 -12.77 -6.46 7.89
CA ARG A 42 -14.02 -6.44 7.12
C ARG A 42 -13.83 -5.80 5.74
N LEU A 43 -13.15 -4.67 5.68
CA LEU A 43 -12.88 -3.96 4.42
C LEU A 43 -11.95 -4.76 3.50
N MET A 44 -10.86 -5.34 4.04
CA MET A 44 -9.94 -6.17 3.26
C MET A 44 -10.60 -7.44 2.72
N ASN A 45 -11.51 -8.07 3.48
CA ASN A 45 -12.22 -9.25 3.01
C ASN A 45 -13.12 -8.94 1.80
N ARG A 46 -13.69 -7.73 1.74
CA ARG A 46 -14.50 -7.25 0.61
C ARG A 46 -13.65 -6.86 -0.60
N ALA A 47 -12.44 -6.37 -0.38
CA ALA A 47 -11.52 -6.00 -1.46
C ALA A 47 -11.02 -7.23 -2.25
N ASP A 48 -10.86 -7.10 -3.56
CA ASP A 48 -10.25 -8.13 -4.42
C ASP A 48 -8.74 -7.94 -4.59
N GLY A 49 -8.24 -6.75 -4.26
CA GLY A 49 -6.82 -6.38 -4.25
C GLY A 49 -6.63 -5.11 -3.43
N VAL A 50 -5.38 -4.83 -3.07
CA VAL A 50 -5.02 -3.68 -2.22
C VAL A 50 -3.96 -2.84 -2.90
N VAL A 51 -4.10 -1.51 -2.81
CA VAL A 51 -3.08 -0.54 -3.23
C VAL A 51 -2.61 0.23 -2.00
N VAL A 52 -1.30 0.30 -1.80
CA VAL A 52 -0.67 1.00 -0.68
C VAL A 52 0.21 2.14 -1.23
N ALA A 53 -0.24 3.38 -1.04
CA ALA A 53 0.48 4.57 -1.45
C ALA A 53 1.41 5.05 -0.32
N GLY A 54 2.70 4.73 -0.44
CA GLY A 54 3.74 5.01 0.54
C GLY A 54 4.19 6.47 0.52
N PHE A 55 3.31 7.39 0.88
CA PHE A 55 3.67 8.81 1.00
C PHE A 55 4.58 9.04 2.20
N ARG A 56 5.61 9.88 2.05
CA ARG A 56 6.49 10.25 3.17
C ARG A 56 5.70 11.00 4.24
N GLN A 57 5.93 10.66 5.50
CA GLN A 57 5.31 11.31 6.66
C GLN A 57 6.35 11.80 7.67
N MET A 58 7.49 11.12 7.77
CA MET A 58 8.55 11.47 8.70
C MET A 58 9.86 11.65 7.94
N SER A 59 10.56 12.76 8.18
CA SER A 59 11.92 12.99 7.71
C SER A 59 12.86 12.85 8.89
N ILE A 60 13.81 11.92 8.80
CA ILE A 60 14.80 11.66 9.83
C ILE A 60 16.12 12.22 9.33
N ARG A 61 16.56 13.34 9.91
CA ARG A 61 17.88 13.92 9.69
C ARG A 61 18.72 13.58 10.92
N HIS A 62 19.70 12.69 10.78
CA HIS A 62 20.56 12.17 11.87
C HIS A 62 19.89 11.14 12.81
N GLY A 63 19.33 10.07 12.24
CA GLY A 63 18.87 8.92 13.04
C GLY A 63 19.99 7.94 13.35
N VAL A 64 19.80 7.14 14.41
CA VAL A 64 20.61 5.95 14.70
C VAL A 64 19.72 4.72 14.51
N TRP A 65 20.11 3.83 13.61
CA TRP A 65 19.45 2.57 13.35
C TRP A 65 20.06 1.49 14.22
N ARG A 66 19.21 0.71 14.92
CA ARG A 66 19.61 -0.42 15.78
C ARG A 66 20.77 -0.04 16.71
N ASP A 67 20.56 1.00 17.49
CA ASP A 67 21.52 1.52 18.46
C ASP A 67 21.99 0.43 19.43
N ASP A 68 23.26 0.47 19.81
CA ASP A 68 23.93 -0.53 20.64
C ASP A 68 23.91 -1.98 20.09
N THR A 69 23.90 -2.13 18.75
CA THR A 69 24.01 -3.44 18.09
C THR A 69 25.15 -3.47 17.07
N ALA A 70 25.53 -4.67 16.64
CA ALA A 70 26.50 -4.85 15.55
C ALA A 70 26.03 -4.29 14.19
N GLU A 71 24.74 -3.99 14.06
CA GLU A 71 24.12 -3.44 12.85
C GLU A 71 23.86 -1.93 12.98
N GLN A 72 24.44 -1.29 14.00
CA GLN A 72 24.28 0.13 14.24
C GLN A 72 24.74 0.97 13.05
N ALA A 73 23.90 1.90 12.62
CA ALA A 73 24.22 2.80 11.52
C ALA A 73 23.59 4.18 11.73
N THR A 74 24.29 5.23 11.30
CA THR A 74 23.66 6.55 11.15
C THR A 74 22.80 6.56 9.89
N VAL A 75 21.58 7.09 9.98
CA VAL A 75 20.63 7.14 8.86
C VAL A 75 20.11 8.55 8.61
N ASP A 76 20.05 8.93 7.34
CA ASP A 76 19.25 10.04 6.83
C ASP A 76 18.22 9.45 5.87
N THR A 77 16.96 9.42 6.29
CA THR A 77 15.91 8.68 5.58
C THR A 77 14.53 9.32 5.75
N VAL A 78 13.58 8.86 4.95
CA VAL A 78 12.18 9.22 5.05
C VAL A 78 11.35 7.96 5.25
N TRP A 79 10.39 8.03 6.18
CA TRP A 79 9.46 6.93 6.42
C TRP A 79 8.03 7.36 6.13
N THR A 80 7.24 6.38 5.72
CA THR A 80 5.78 6.49 5.64
C THR A 80 5.13 6.21 7.00
N SER A 81 3.80 6.09 7.02
CA SER A 81 3.08 5.64 8.21
C SER A 81 3.38 4.17 8.50
N PRO A 82 3.64 3.76 9.76
CA PRO A 82 3.76 2.34 10.11
C PRO A 82 2.49 1.55 9.77
N TRP A 83 1.33 2.23 9.73
CA TRP A 83 0.06 1.65 9.30
C TRP A 83 0.08 1.08 7.88
N MET A 84 0.85 1.67 6.96
CA MET A 84 0.98 1.13 5.59
C MET A 84 1.61 -0.27 5.59
N GLN A 85 2.54 -0.52 6.51
CA GLN A 85 3.18 -1.84 6.67
C GLN A 85 2.19 -2.87 7.22
N ILE A 86 1.38 -2.46 8.21
CA ILE A 86 0.37 -3.33 8.82
C ILE A 86 -0.72 -3.67 7.79
N GLU A 87 -1.23 -2.68 7.07
CA GLU A 87 -2.27 -2.86 6.06
C GLU A 87 -1.79 -3.76 4.91
N ALA A 88 -0.56 -3.56 4.43
CA ALA A 88 0.05 -4.44 3.44
C ALA A 88 0.21 -5.87 3.98
N GLY A 89 0.73 -6.03 5.20
CA GLY A 89 0.92 -7.33 5.83
C GLY A 89 -0.38 -8.12 5.98
N MET A 90 -1.47 -7.46 6.40
CA MET A 90 -2.78 -8.08 6.52
C MET A 90 -3.35 -8.48 5.15
N ALA A 91 -3.20 -7.64 4.13
CA ALA A 91 -3.62 -7.98 2.77
C ALA A 91 -2.88 -9.21 2.24
N ILE A 92 -1.56 -9.30 2.48
CA ILE A 92 -0.74 -10.47 2.12
C ILE A 92 -1.22 -11.72 2.87
N ALA A 93 -1.45 -11.62 4.18
CA ALA A 93 -1.95 -12.73 5.00
C ALA A 93 -3.32 -13.25 4.52
N LEU A 94 -4.17 -12.35 3.98
CA LEU A 94 -5.46 -12.68 3.38
C LEU A 94 -5.36 -13.16 1.92
N GLY A 95 -4.15 -13.33 1.39
CA GLY A 95 -3.91 -13.77 0.01
C GLY A 95 -4.34 -12.75 -1.06
N LYS A 96 -4.43 -11.47 -0.70
CA LYS A 96 -4.81 -10.39 -1.63
C LYS A 96 -3.58 -9.92 -2.42
N PRO A 97 -3.69 -9.70 -3.74
CA PRO A 97 -2.64 -9.01 -4.50
C PRO A 97 -2.45 -7.60 -3.97
N VAL A 98 -1.20 -7.24 -3.65
CA VAL A 98 -0.85 -5.91 -3.11
C VAL A 98 0.00 -5.16 -4.12
N LEU A 99 -0.40 -3.94 -4.47
CA LEU A 99 0.42 -3.00 -5.21
C LEU A 99 0.96 -1.93 -4.27
N VAL A 100 2.28 -1.78 -4.21
CA VAL A 100 2.94 -0.74 -3.41
C VAL A 100 3.50 0.37 -4.30
N LEU A 101 3.20 1.60 -3.94
CA LEU A 101 3.58 2.82 -4.67
C LEU A 101 4.36 3.75 -3.74
N PRO A 102 5.67 3.51 -3.51
CA PRO A 102 6.46 4.36 -2.63
C PRO A 102 6.72 5.74 -3.26
N GLU A 103 6.52 6.80 -2.47
CA GLU A 103 7.06 8.12 -2.81
C GLU A 103 8.60 8.09 -2.81
N ARG A 104 9.23 8.96 -3.60
CA ARG A 104 10.69 9.03 -3.69
C ARG A 104 11.35 9.09 -2.30
N GLY A 105 12.26 8.14 -2.07
CA GLY A 105 13.03 8.02 -0.82
C GLY A 105 12.44 7.04 0.20
N VAL A 106 11.14 6.71 0.08
CA VAL A 106 10.49 5.69 0.93
C VAL A 106 10.97 4.31 0.46
N SER A 107 11.54 3.54 1.37
CA SER A 107 12.23 2.27 1.03
C SER A 107 12.26 1.26 2.18
N GLU A 108 11.53 1.51 3.25
CA GLU A 108 11.42 0.66 4.43
C GLU A 108 10.33 -0.41 4.26
N GLY A 109 10.52 -1.56 4.92
CA GLY A 109 9.53 -2.64 4.97
C GLY A 109 9.05 -3.06 3.58
N ILE A 110 7.74 -3.10 3.37
CA ILE A 110 7.13 -3.53 2.10
C ILE A 110 7.51 -2.64 0.90
N PHE A 111 7.98 -1.41 1.12
CA PHE A 111 8.42 -0.51 0.06
C PHE A 111 9.84 -0.81 -0.42
N ALA A 112 10.60 -1.62 0.31
CA ALA A 112 11.91 -2.07 -0.12
C ALA A 112 11.78 -3.07 -1.29
N ARG A 113 12.47 -2.82 -2.40
CA ARG A 113 12.32 -3.60 -3.66
C ARG A 113 12.55 -5.09 -3.47
N GLN A 114 13.44 -5.48 -2.56
CA GLN A 114 13.74 -6.88 -2.25
C GLN A 114 12.57 -7.64 -1.60
N ASN A 115 11.57 -6.92 -1.07
CA ASN A 115 10.38 -7.50 -0.45
C ASN A 115 9.22 -7.65 -1.43
N TRP A 116 9.41 -7.27 -2.69
CA TRP A 116 8.40 -7.45 -3.75
C TRP A 116 8.47 -8.88 -4.28
N THR A 117 7.31 -9.46 -4.56
CA THR A 117 7.14 -10.89 -4.86
C THR A 117 6.11 -11.09 -5.97
N ALA A 118 5.73 -12.34 -6.23
CA ALA A 118 4.65 -12.65 -7.17
C ALA A 118 3.27 -12.11 -6.73
N THR A 119 3.08 -11.80 -5.44
CA THR A 119 1.83 -11.27 -4.89
C THR A 119 1.95 -9.82 -4.38
N VAL A 120 3.17 -9.31 -4.28
CA VAL A 120 3.49 -7.92 -3.91
C VAL A 120 4.16 -7.24 -5.10
N PHE A 121 3.38 -6.45 -5.82
CA PHE A 121 3.78 -5.69 -7.00
C PHE A 121 4.27 -4.33 -6.56
N GLY A 122 5.36 -3.83 -7.13
CA GLY A 122 5.91 -2.54 -6.73
C GLY A 122 6.20 -1.64 -7.93
N SER A 123 5.82 -0.37 -7.80
CA SER A 123 6.08 0.64 -8.83
C SER A 123 6.47 1.97 -8.20
N PRO A 124 7.72 2.44 -8.38
CA PRO A 124 8.08 3.80 -8.01
C PRO A 124 7.52 4.85 -9.00
N ALA A 125 7.01 4.43 -10.16
CA ALA A 125 6.59 5.28 -11.27
C ALA A 125 5.09 5.67 -11.25
N GLY A 126 4.39 5.52 -10.11
CA GLY A 126 2.93 5.65 -10.09
C GLY A 126 2.23 4.52 -10.86
N LEU A 127 0.93 4.69 -11.15
CA LEU A 127 0.10 3.67 -11.81
C LEU A 127 0.20 3.68 -13.35
N ASP A 128 0.21 4.87 -13.95
CA ASP A 128 -0.11 5.00 -15.39
C ASP A 128 0.97 4.40 -16.29
N GLU A 129 2.23 4.42 -15.85
CA GLU A 129 3.39 3.96 -16.63
C GLU A 129 4.05 2.73 -15.98
N SER A 130 3.26 1.83 -15.40
CA SER A 130 3.77 0.70 -14.63
C SER A 130 3.31 -0.67 -15.13
N PRO A 131 4.23 -1.47 -15.72
CA PRO A 131 3.96 -2.88 -16.04
C PRO A 131 3.55 -3.70 -14.82
N GLU A 132 4.08 -3.37 -13.64
CA GLU A 132 3.72 -4.04 -12.39
C GLU A 132 2.30 -3.69 -11.93
N ALA A 133 1.85 -2.45 -12.17
CA ALA A 133 0.46 -2.08 -11.95
C ALA A 133 -0.50 -2.82 -12.89
N ASP A 134 -0.10 -3.03 -14.14
CA ASP A 134 -0.90 -3.80 -15.11
C ASP A 134 -0.97 -5.28 -14.73
N ARG A 135 0.15 -5.87 -14.30
CA ARG A 135 0.21 -7.24 -13.78
C ARG A 135 -0.63 -7.41 -12.51
N TRP A 136 -0.57 -6.45 -11.60
CA TRP A 136 -1.43 -6.42 -10.42
C TRP A 136 -2.91 -6.38 -10.83
N ALA A 137 -3.29 -5.46 -11.72
CA ALA A 137 -4.66 -5.30 -12.18
C ALA A 137 -5.20 -6.59 -12.86
N ALA A 138 -4.38 -7.23 -13.69
CA ALA A 138 -4.72 -8.51 -14.31
C ALA A 138 -4.93 -9.61 -13.25
N THR A 139 -4.05 -9.66 -12.24
CA THR A 139 -4.13 -10.64 -11.14
C THR A 139 -5.40 -10.44 -10.31
N VAL A 140 -5.72 -9.21 -9.92
CA VAL A 140 -6.96 -8.88 -9.19
C VAL A 140 -8.19 -9.34 -9.97
N ARG A 141 -8.27 -9.02 -11.27
CA ARG A 141 -9.40 -9.43 -12.12
C ARG A 141 -9.52 -10.95 -12.26
N ALA A 142 -8.40 -11.65 -12.36
CA ALA A 142 -8.39 -13.10 -12.46
C ALA A 142 -8.89 -13.77 -11.16
N LEU A 143 -8.53 -13.24 -10.00
CA LEU A 143 -9.01 -13.73 -8.70
C LEU A 143 -10.48 -13.40 -8.45
N ALA A 144 -10.93 -12.20 -8.81
CA ALA A 144 -12.32 -11.79 -8.66
C ALA A 144 -13.28 -12.73 -9.43
N LYS A 145 -12.91 -13.18 -10.63
CA LYS A 145 -13.68 -14.15 -11.43
C LYS A 145 -13.78 -15.55 -10.80
N ARG A 146 -12.86 -15.90 -9.90
CA ARG A 146 -12.82 -17.21 -9.23
C ARG A 146 -13.64 -17.25 -7.95
N ARG A 147 -14.04 -16.09 -7.41
CA ARG A 147 -14.94 -16.03 -6.26
C ARG A 147 -16.33 -16.46 -6.72
N PRO A 148 -16.92 -17.52 -6.14
CA PRO A 148 -18.29 -17.90 -6.46
C PRO A 148 -19.23 -16.71 -6.17
N CYS A 149 -20.18 -16.49 -7.07
CA CYS A 149 -21.23 -15.49 -6.87
C CYS A 149 -21.87 -15.76 -5.50
N PRO A 150 -22.01 -14.78 -4.59
CA PRO A 150 -22.72 -15.00 -3.35
C PRO A 150 -24.14 -15.45 -3.72
N SER A 151 -24.49 -16.68 -3.34
CA SER A 151 -25.87 -17.14 -3.38
C SER A 151 -26.69 -16.17 -2.54
N GLY A 152 -27.57 -15.43 -3.21
CA GLY A 152 -28.45 -14.44 -2.59
C GLY A 152 -29.49 -15.04 -1.66
#